data_AF-A0A7J4U0D7-F1
#
_entry.id   AF-A0A7J4U0D7-F1
#
_cell.length_a   1.000
_cell.length_b   1.000
_cell.length_c   1.000
_cell.angle_alpha   90.00
_cell.angle_beta   90.00
_cell.angle_gamma   90.00
#
_symmetry.space_group_name_H-M   'P 1'
#
loop_
_entity.id
_entity.type
_entity.pdbx_description
1 polymer ?
#
loop_
_entity_poly.entity_id
_entity_poly.type
_entity_poly.pdbx_seq_one_letter_code
_entity_poly.pdbx_strand_id
1 'polypeptide(L)'
;MHRRAIVPARVNIIGEHVDNHGGLSLPFTTSECLVMDAIQREEGYSGDELVIRLWKEAGGWPADLTVKSRIPIGKGMSSSAALCVAVVLCAKGVNEGIETCREARRIERAVLGNDCGLLDQIAMIFSKKGHAVLVDFSDLSMEQVPLPASWIFKLVDSGISRNLSSTDYGKRNAYSEEHVVNEVQRVLDSRGASAEHLGRLLNESHSSLISLGVSLAEIDRMIDGLQQMDGVLGARMMGGGFGGMILVLVENEEVLPSIPVVVSSGSAHLEEVL
;
A
#
# COMPACT_ATOMS: atom_id res chain seq x y z
N MET A 1 26.23 -13.71 -10.30
CA MET A 1 24.75 -13.69 -10.33
C MET A 1 24.28 -12.26 -10.25
N HIS A 2 23.28 -11.88 -11.05
CA HIS A 2 22.63 -10.57 -10.98
C HIS A 2 21.12 -10.79 -10.97
N ARG A 3 20.46 -10.32 -9.91
CA ARG A 3 19.01 -10.36 -9.78
C ARG A 3 18.44 -8.95 -9.71
N ARG A 4 17.33 -8.73 -10.40
CA ARG A 4 16.58 -7.48 -10.36
C ARG A 4 15.14 -7.76 -9.92
N ALA A 5 14.70 -7.09 -8.86
CA ALA A 5 13.30 -7.08 -8.46
C ALA A 5 12.67 -5.75 -8.82
N ILE A 6 11.47 -5.80 -9.41
CA ILE A 6 10.65 -4.63 -9.71
C ILE A 6 9.33 -4.82 -8.96
N VAL A 7 9.10 -3.96 -7.98
CA VAL A 7 7.98 -4.07 -7.04
C VAL A 7 7.12 -2.82 -7.16
N PRO A 8 5.83 -2.95 -7.52
CA PRO A 8 4.95 -1.80 -7.65
C PRO A 8 4.60 -1.21 -6.28
N ALA A 9 4.16 0.04 -6.28
CA ALA A 9 3.39 0.60 -5.18
C ALA A 9 1.97 0.00 -5.17
N ARG A 10 1.23 0.31 -4.11
CA ARG A 10 -0.16 -0.12 -3.95
C ARG A 10 -1.04 1.02 -3.46
N VAL A 11 -2.30 0.96 -3.87
CA VAL A 11 -3.40 1.77 -3.35
C VAL A 11 -4.39 0.84 -2.68
N ASN A 12 -4.87 1.20 -1.49
CA ASN A 12 -6.00 0.53 -0.86
C ASN A 12 -7.27 1.30 -1.21
N ILE A 13 -8.23 0.67 -1.89
CA ILE A 13 -9.48 1.34 -2.27
C ILE A 13 -10.31 1.55 -1.01
N ILE A 14 -10.50 0.49 -0.22
CA ILE A 14 -11.31 0.47 1.00
C ILE A 14 -10.88 -0.72 1.88
N GLY A 15 -11.19 -0.69 3.17
CA GLY A 15 -10.72 -1.70 4.11
C GLY A 15 -9.47 -1.26 4.86
N GLU A 16 -9.49 -0.10 5.52
CA GLU A 16 -8.34 0.38 6.28
C GLU A 16 -8.38 -0.07 7.75
N HIS A 17 -7.22 -0.24 8.39
CA HIS A 17 -7.12 -0.59 9.82
C HIS A 17 -7.78 -1.93 10.23
N VAL A 18 -8.03 -2.81 9.26
CA VAL A 18 -8.66 -4.14 9.50
C VAL A 18 -7.73 -5.33 9.28
N ASP A 19 -6.55 -5.12 8.70
CA ASP A 19 -5.60 -6.16 8.30
C ASP A 19 -5.02 -6.96 9.47
N ASN A 20 -4.78 -6.29 10.60
CA ASN A 20 -4.37 -6.93 11.85
C ASN A 20 -5.54 -7.52 12.68
N HIS A 21 -6.77 -7.39 12.18
CA HIS A 21 -7.99 -7.73 12.91
C HIS A 21 -8.90 -8.71 12.15
N GLY A 22 -8.37 -9.36 11.11
CA GLY A 22 -9.10 -10.38 10.35
C GLY A 22 -10.24 -9.84 9.48
N GLY A 23 -10.25 -8.54 9.16
CA GLY A 23 -11.26 -7.97 8.26
C GLY A 23 -10.93 -8.16 6.78
N LEU A 24 -11.55 -7.31 5.94
CA LEU A 24 -11.40 -7.37 4.48
C LEU A 24 -10.77 -6.09 3.94
N SER A 25 -9.92 -6.20 2.93
CA SER A 25 -9.42 -5.03 2.18
C SER A 25 -9.45 -5.27 0.68
N LEU A 26 -9.52 -4.17 -0.08
CA LEU A 26 -9.55 -4.19 -1.54
C LEU A 26 -8.43 -3.33 -2.15
N PRO A 27 -7.15 -3.73 -2.04
CA PRO A 27 -6.04 -3.04 -2.69
C PRO A 27 -5.85 -3.41 -4.16
N PHE A 28 -5.13 -2.54 -4.88
CA PHE A 28 -4.54 -2.83 -6.20
C PHE A 28 -3.15 -2.19 -6.31
N THR A 29 -2.34 -2.65 -7.26
CA THR A 29 -0.99 -2.12 -7.51
C THR A 29 -0.97 -1.03 -8.58
N THR A 30 -0.01 -0.10 -8.49
CA THR A 30 0.12 1.04 -9.39
C THR A 30 1.40 1.00 -10.23
N SER A 31 1.45 1.79 -11.30
CA SER A 31 2.58 1.84 -12.23
C SER A 31 3.90 2.34 -11.63
N GLU A 32 3.82 3.13 -10.55
CA GLU A 32 4.96 3.56 -9.75
C GLU A 32 5.62 2.33 -9.11
N CYS A 33 6.93 2.19 -9.28
CA CYS A 33 7.64 1.03 -8.80
C CYS A 33 8.98 1.38 -8.14
N LEU A 34 9.41 0.46 -7.28
CA LEU A 34 10.76 0.34 -6.77
C LEU A 34 11.48 -0.73 -7.58
N VAL A 35 12.69 -0.41 -8.02
CA VAL A 35 13.60 -1.33 -8.70
C VAL A 35 14.80 -1.53 -7.79
N MET A 36 15.11 -2.79 -7.50
CA MET A 36 16.29 -3.18 -6.75
C MET A 36 17.15 -4.11 -7.59
N ASP A 37 18.44 -3.81 -7.69
CA ASP A 37 19.44 -4.70 -8.27
C ASP A 37 20.33 -5.25 -7.15
N ALA A 38 20.56 -6.56 -7.19
CA ALA A 38 21.54 -7.27 -6.37
C ALA A 38 22.54 -7.97 -7.29
N ILE A 39 23.81 -7.58 -7.21
CA ILE A 39 24.90 -8.09 -8.05
C ILE A 39 25.93 -8.81 -7.18
N GLN A 40 26.28 -10.04 -7.54
CA GLN A 40 27.19 -10.90 -6.78
C GLN A 40 28.59 -10.36 -6.66
N ARG A 41 29.09 -10.41 -5.43
CA ARG A 41 30.47 -10.15 -5.04
C ARG A 41 31.09 -11.43 -4.50
N GLU A 42 32.41 -11.46 -4.45
CA GLU A 42 33.14 -12.51 -3.75
C GLU A 42 32.93 -12.39 -2.23
N GLU A 43 33.08 -11.17 -1.70
CA GLU A 43 32.94 -10.87 -0.27
C GLU A 43 32.31 -9.50 0.00
N GLY A 44 31.74 -9.36 1.20
CA GLY A 44 31.20 -8.10 1.71
C GLY A 44 29.89 -7.66 1.05
N TYR A 45 29.48 -6.44 1.38
CA TYR A 45 28.25 -5.82 0.89
C TYR A 45 28.51 -4.35 0.56
N SER A 46 27.88 -3.83 -0.48
CA SER A 46 27.90 -2.42 -0.85
C SER A 46 26.48 -1.93 -1.13
N GLY A 47 26.19 -0.68 -0.80
CA GLY A 47 24.86 -0.09 -0.95
C GLY A 47 24.46 0.77 0.24
N ASP A 48 23.19 1.18 0.25
CA ASP A 48 22.60 1.90 1.39
C ASP A 48 22.59 1.02 2.66
N GLU A 49 22.88 1.62 3.81
CA GLU A 49 23.04 0.89 5.08
C GLU A 49 21.77 0.15 5.49
N LEU A 50 20.59 0.76 5.32
CA LEU A 50 19.33 0.11 5.63
C LEU A 50 19.07 -1.07 4.69
N VAL A 51 19.35 -0.91 3.41
CA VAL A 51 19.21 -1.98 2.41
C VAL A 51 20.14 -3.15 2.74
N ILE A 52 21.39 -2.89 3.13
CA ILE A 52 22.33 -3.93 3.56
C ILE A 52 21.82 -4.66 4.82
N ARG A 53 21.23 -3.95 5.79
CA ARG A 53 20.65 -4.57 6.99
C ARG A 53 19.49 -5.49 6.64
N LEU A 54 18.54 -5.04 5.82
CA LEU A 54 17.42 -5.85 5.32
C LEU A 54 17.92 -7.07 4.54
N TRP A 55 18.91 -6.88 3.67
CA TRP A 55 19.49 -7.93 2.85
C TRP A 55 20.13 -9.04 3.69
N LYS A 56 20.92 -8.67 4.70
CA LYS A 56 21.52 -9.63 5.65
C LYS A 56 20.43 -10.36 6.44
N GLU A 57 19.40 -9.63 6.90
CA GLU A 57 18.29 -10.22 7.64
C GLU A 57 17.49 -11.24 6.80
N ALA A 58 17.41 -11.04 5.48
CA ALA A 58 16.81 -11.99 4.54
C ALA A 58 17.71 -13.20 4.22
N GLY A 59 18.94 -13.24 4.74
CA GLY A 59 19.94 -14.27 4.42
C GLY A 59 20.61 -14.08 3.06
N GLY A 60 20.68 -12.84 2.58
CA GLY A 60 21.30 -12.50 1.30
C GLY A 60 22.81 -12.75 1.26
N TRP A 61 23.31 -13.13 0.08
CA TRP A 61 24.72 -13.40 -0.21
C TRP A 61 25.55 -12.10 -0.40
N PRO A 62 26.89 -12.14 -0.40
CA PRO A 62 27.74 -10.96 -0.61
C PRO A 62 27.42 -10.18 -1.91
N ALA A 63 26.92 -8.95 -1.81
CA ALA A 63 26.26 -8.26 -2.92
C ALA A 63 26.54 -6.77 -3.00
N ASP A 64 26.58 -6.24 -4.23
CA ASP A 64 26.35 -4.83 -4.53
C ASP A 64 24.83 -4.62 -4.67
N LEU A 65 24.27 -3.77 -3.83
CA LEU A 65 22.83 -3.53 -3.69
C LEU A 65 22.51 -2.10 -4.11
N THR A 66 21.67 -1.94 -5.12
CA THR A 66 21.19 -0.62 -5.54
C THR A 66 19.68 -0.57 -5.60
N VAL A 67 19.11 0.56 -5.20
CA VAL A 67 17.66 0.78 -5.17
C VAL A 67 17.35 2.09 -5.88
N LYS A 68 16.38 2.05 -6.80
CA LYS A 68 15.79 3.21 -7.46
C LYS A 68 14.28 3.15 -7.28
N SER A 69 13.69 4.19 -6.72
CA SER A 69 12.25 4.22 -6.46
C SER A 69 11.59 5.42 -7.12
N ARG A 70 10.46 5.17 -7.79
CA ARG A 70 9.50 6.20 -8.21
C ARG A 70 8.29 6.25 -7.28
N ILE A 71 8.31 5.50 -6.18
CA ILE A 71 7.27 5.50 -5.15
C ILE A 71 7.56 6.64 -4.17
N PRO A 72 6.68 7.65 -4.05
CA PRO A 72 6.77 8.66 -3.00
C PRO A 72 6.98 8.08 -1.60
N ILE A 73 8.11 8.47 -1.00
CA ILE A 73 8.54 7.99 0.32
C ILE A 73 7.69 8.65 1.41
N GLY A 74 7.27 7.87 2.40
CA GLY A 74 6.59 8.38 3.59
C GLY A 74 5.15 8.88 3.36
N LYS A 75 4.61 8.72 2.14
CA LYS A 75 3.28 9.22 1.78
C LYS A 75 2.18 8.17 1.86
N GLY A 76 2.45 7.00 2.44
CA GLY A 76 1.43 5.95 2.58
C GLY A 76 1.22 5.07 1.34
N MET A 77 2.16 5.07 0.39
CA MET A 77 2.18 4.16 -0.77
C MET A 77 3.14 2.97 -0.60
N SER A 78 3.44 2.59 0.64
CA SER A 78 4.18 1.36 0.98
C SER A 78 5.58 1.23 0.42
N SER A 79 6.35 2.32 0.36
CA SER A 79 7.73 2.26 -0.08
C SER A 79 8.61 1.31 0.76
N SER A 80 8.34 1.16 2.07
CA SER A 80 9.07 0.24 2.95
C SER A 80 8.73 -1.22 2.67
N ALA A 81 7.45 -1.55 2.54
CA ALA A 81 7.01 -2.90 2.18
C ALA A 81 7.50 -3.29 0.79
N ALA A 82 7.49 -2.37 -0.19
CA ALA A 82 8.01 -2.60 -1.53
C ALA A 82 9.51 -2.93 -1.51
N LEU A 83 10.29 -2.21 -0.69
CA LEU A 83 11.71 -2.51 -0.48
C LEU A 83 11.90 -3.89 0.16
N CYS A 84 11.12 -4.23 1.18
CA CYS A 84 11.23 -5.54 1.85
C CYS A 84 10.86 -6.69 0.90
N VAL A 85 9.80 -6.54 0.10
CA VAL A 85 9.45 -7.51 -0.94
C VAL A 85 10.58 -7.64 -1.97
N ALA A 86 11.16 -6.53 -2.43
CA ALA A 86 12.26 -6.56 -3.40
C ALA A 86 13.50 -7.29 -2.85
N VAL A 87 13.85 -7.02 -1.59
CA VAL A 87 14.94 -7.69 -0.88
C VAL A 87 14.71 -9.20 -0.82
N VAL A 88 13.51 -9.64 -0.41
CA VAL A 88 13.18 -11.07 -0.30
C VAL A 88 13.22 -11.74 -1.67
N LEU A 89 12.61 -11.15 -2.70
CA LEU A 89 12.62 -11.70 -4.06
C LEU A 89 14.05 -11.88 -4.57
N CYS A 90 14.91 -10.87 -4.45
CA CYS A 90 16.30 -10.97 -4.90
C CYS A 90 17.13 -11.96 -4.06
N ALA A 91 16.96 -11.97 -2.73
CA ALA A 91 17.72 -12.84 -1.84
C ALA A 91 17.36 -14.32 -2.04
N LYS A 92 16.05 -14.64 -2.10
CA LYS A 92 15.57 -16.02 -2.25
C LYS A 92 15.63 -16.49 -3.71
N GLY A 93 15.46 -15.59 -4.68
CA GLY A 93 15.50 -15.92 -6.10
C GLY A 93 14.19 -16.46 -6.67
N VAL A 94 13.12 -16.44 -5.89
CA VAL A 94 11.80 -16.97 -6.26
C VAL A 94 10.71 -16.14 -5.60
N ASN A 95 9.53 -16.08 -6.25
CA ASN A 95 8.31 -15.60 -5.64
C ASN A 95 7.47 -16.80 -5.18
N GLU A 96 7.35 -16.99 -3.87
CA GLU A 96 6.64 -18.11 -3.23
C GLU A 96 5.25 -17.68 -2.71
N GLY A 97 4.71 -16.59 -3.25
CA GLY A 97 3.39 -16.09 -2.88
C GLY A 97 3.36 -15.60 -1.43
N ILE A 98 2.55 -16.25 -0.59
CA ILE A 98 2.30 -15.80 0.78
C ILE A 98 3.54 -15.89 1.66
N GLU A 99 4.44 -16.84 1.40
CA GLU A 99 5.70 -16.97 2.15
C GLU A 99 6.64 -15.80 1.86
N THR A 100 6.64 -15.29 0.62
CA THR A 100 7.35 -14.04 0.30
C THR A 100 6.77 -12.85 1.08
N CYS A 101 5.44 -12.76 1.23
CA CYS A 101 4.81 -11.71 2.03
C CYS A 101 5.19 -11.82 3.53
N ARG A 102 5.14 -13.03 4.08
CA ARG A 102 5.48 -13.31 5.48
C ARG A 102 6.94 -12.99 5.79
N GLU A 103 7.86 -13.41 4.91
CA GLU A 103 9.28 -13.11 5.06
C GLU A 103 9.55 -11.61 4.93
N ALA A 104 8.90 -10.92 3.98
CA ALA A 104 9.03 -9.47 3.82
C ALA A 104 8.56 -8.73 5.09
N ARG A 105 7.42 -9.12 5.67
CA ARG A 105 6.94 -8.59 6.95
C ARG A 105 7.89 -8.90 8.10
N ARG A 106 8.46 -10.11 8.13
CA ARG A 106 9.42 -10.53 9.16
C ARG A 106 10.67 -9.64 9.16
N ILE A 107 11.29 -9.44 7.99
CA ILE A 107 12.49 -8.59 7.88
C ILE A 107 12.18 -7.12 8.16
N GLU A 108 11.01 -6.63 7.74
CA GLU A 108 10.54 -5.28 8.04
C GLU A 108 10.46 -5.06 9.55
N ARG A 109 9.79 -5.97 10.28
CA ARG A 109 9.70 -5.91 11.74
C ARG A 109 11.07 -6.00 12.41
N ALA A 110 11.93 -6.90 11.95
CA ALA A 110 13.25 -7.11 12.55
C ALA A 110 14.19 -5.90 12.40
N VAL A 111 14.13 -5.20 11.26
CA VAL A 111 15.09 -4.13 10.94
C VAL A 111 14.52 -2.73 11.18
N LEU A 112 13.24 -2.51 10.86
CA LEU A 112 12.57 -1.23 10.96
C LEU A 112 11.74 -1.08 12.24
N GLY A 113 11.39 -2.18 12.91
CA GLY A 113 10.59 -2.16 14.14
C GLY A 113 9.10 -1.83 13.93
N ASN A 114 8.65 -1.75 12.68
CA ASN A 114 7.26 -1.45 12.34
C ASN A 114 6.37 -2.69 12.57
N ASP A 115 5.23 -2.50 13.23
CA ASP A 115 4.22 -3.55 13.41
C ASP A 115 3.08 -3.35 12.38
N CYS A 116 3.39 -3.58 11.10
CA CYS A 116 2.41 -3.55 10.02
C CYS A 116 1.73 -4.91 9.83
N GLY A 117 0.54 -4.93 9.24
CA GLY A 117 -0.09 -6.17 8.78
C GLY A 117 0.49 -6.65 7.44
N LEU A 118 -0.29 -7.43 6.69
CA LEU A 118 0.15 -8.06 5.43
C LEU A 118 -0.43 -7.39 4.17
N LEU A 119 -1.28 -6.37 4.32
CA LEU A 119 -2.00 -5.72 3.22
C LEU A 119 -1.06 -5.32 2.07
N ASP A 120 0.02 -4.63 2.41
CA ASP A 120 0.94 -4.04 1.46
C ASP A 120 1.66 -5.11 0.63
N GLN A 121 2.23 -6.10 1.31
CA GLN A 121 2.97 -7.19 0.67
C GLN A 121 2.04 -8.07 -0.17
N ILE A 122 0.84 -8.38 0.34
CA ILE A 122 -0.17 -9.15 -0.41
C ILE A 122 -0.58 -8.41 -1.68
N ALA A 123 -0.88 -7.11 -1.60
CA ALA A 123 -1.22 -6.32 -2.78
C ALA A 123 -0.11 -6.42 -3.85
N MET A 124 1.15 -6.23 -3.44
CA MET A 124 2.30 -6.26 -4.35
C MET A 124 2.55 -7.62 -5.00
N ILE A 125 2.33 -8.72 -4.27
CA ILE A 125 2.62 -10.08 -4.75
C ILE A 125 1.47 -10.66 -5.58
N PHE A 126 0.21 -10.36 -5.22
CA PHE A 126 -0.96 -11.05 -5.78
C PHE A 126 -1.79 -10.22 -6.77
N SER A 127 -1.50 -8.92 -6.96
CA SER A 127 -2.27 -8.10 -7.90
C SER A 127 -2.07 -8.50 -9.36
N LYS A 128 -3.13 -8.33 -10.16
CA LYS A 128 -3.11 -8.45 -11.61
C LYS A 128 -3.48 -7.11 -12.23
N LYS A 129 -2.90 -6.81 -13.39
CA LYS A 129 -3.24 -5.60 -14.14
C LYS A 129 -4.75 -5.54 -14.41
N GLY A 130 -5.36 -4.40 -14.11
CA GLY A 130 -6.80 -4.17 -14.26
C GLY A 130 -7.66 -4.85 -13.19
N HIS A 131 -7.07 -5.35 -12.11
CA HIS A 131 -7.79 -5.99 -11.01
C HIS A 131 -7.32 -5.42 -9.66
N ALA A 132 -8.25 -5.36 -8.71
CA ALA A 132 -7.96 -5.33 -7.29
C ALA A 132 -7.89 -6.75 -6.73
N VAL A 133 -7.29 -6.90 -5.55
CA VAL A 133 -7.27 -8.15 -4.79
C VAL A 133 -8.16 -7.93 -3.58
N LEU A 134 -9.29 -8.63 -3.50
CA LEU A 134 -10.03 -8.74 -2.26
C LEU A 134 -9.27 -9.72 -1.36
N VAL A 135 -8.86 -9.26 -0.18
CA VAL A 135 -8.11 -10.06 0.79
C VAL A 135 -8.95 -10.22 2.04
N ASP A 136 -9.14 -11.46 2.49
CA ASP A 136 -9.68 -11.78 3.81
C ASP A 136 -8.52 -12.08 4.77
N PHE A 137 -8.34 -11.27 5.80
CA PHE A 137 -7.23 -11.44 6.74
C PHE A 137 -7.49 -12.51 7.80
N SER A 138 -8.71 -13.05 7.89
CA SER A 138 -9.05 -14.12 8.84
C SER A 138 -8.46 -15.46 8.42
N ASP A 139 -8.41 -15.73 7.11
CA ASP A 139 -7.89 -16.98 6.54
C ASP A 139 -6.85 -16.79 5.42
N LEU A 140 -6.56 -15.53 5.06
CA LEU A 140 -5.66 -15.13 3.97
C LEU A 140 -6.14 -15.57 2.58
N SER A 141 -7.43 -15.82 2.41
CA SER A 141 -8.04 -16.04 1.10
C SER A 141 -8.02 -14.77 0.26
N MET A 142 -7.89 -14.95 -1.05
CA MET A 142 -7.71 -13.86 -2.01
C MET A 142 -8.57 -14.09 -3.25
N GLU A 143 -9.28 -13.05 -3.65
CA GLU A 143 -10.10 -13.04 -4.86
C GLU A 143 -9.69 -11.89 -5.78
N GLN A 144 -9.59 -12.14 -7.08
CA GLN A 144 -9.29 -11.10 -8.07
C GLN A 144 -10.59 -10.41 -8.48
N VAL A 145 -10.69 -9.11 -8.22
CA VAL A 145 -11.87 -8.30 -8.55
C VAL A 145 -11.52 -7.37 -9.71
N PRO A 146 -12.15 -7.50 -10.89
CA PRO A 146 -11.91 -6.58 -12.00
C PRO A 146 -12.19 -5.13 -11.60
N LEU A 147 -11.28 -4.21 -11.93
CA LEU A 147 -11.49 -2.79 -11.72
C LEU A 147 -12.42 -2.25 -12.81
N PRO A 148 -13.60 -1.71 -12.48
CA PRO A 148 -14.47 -1.07 -13.45
C PRO A 148 -13.77 0.13 -14.10
N ALA A 149 -13.95 0.30 -15.41
CA ALA A 149 -13.42 1.47 -16.13
C ALA A 149 -13.99 2.81 -15.63
N SER A 150 -15.16 2.78 -14.97
CA SER A 150 -15.77 3.94 -14.32
C SER A 150 -15.11 4.33 -13.00
N TRP A 151 -14.23 3.49 -12.44
CA TRP A 151 -13.51 3.82 -11.21
C TRP A 151 -12.22 4.57 -11.54
N ILE A 152 -12.31 5.90 -11.63
CA ILE A 152 -11.18 6.76 -11.98
C ILE A 152 -10.60 7.35 -10.69
N PHE A 153 -9.47 6.82 -10.26
CA PHE A 153 -8.80 7.26 -9.03
C PHE A 153 -7.70 8.28 -9.29
N LYS A 154 -7.56 9.22 -8.38
CA LYS A 154 -6.44 10.18 -8.27
C LYS A 154 -5.89 10.17 -6.85
N LEU A 155 -4.60 10.46 -6.70
CA LEU A 155 -3.95 10.56 -5.40
C LEU A 155 -3.51 11.99 -5.14
N VAL A 156 -4.10 12.60 -4.11
CA VAL A 156 -3.74 13.94 -3.64
C VAL A 156 -2.77 13.81 -2.48
N ASP A 157 -1.61 14.44 -2.57
CA ASP A 157 -0.68 14.51 -1.45
C ASP A 157 -1.14 15.58 -0.44
N SER A 158 -1.37 15.18 0.81
CA SER A 158 -1.69 16.13 1.89
C SER A 158 -0.54 17.07 2.22
N GLY A 159 0.70 16.74 1.82
CA GLY A 159 1.91 17.47 2.21
C GLY A 159 2.32 17.23 3.66
N ILE A 160 1.54 16.47 4.43
CA ILE A 160 1.81 16.14 5.82
C ILE A 160 2.60 14.83 5.86
N SER A 161 3.87 14.93 6.26
CA SER A 161 4.75 13.77 6.43
C SER A 161 4.40 12.99 7.70
N ARG A 162 4.26 11.68 7.57
CA ARG A 162 4.07 10.78 8.72
C ARG A 162 5.35 10.77 9.57
N ASN A 163 5.27 11.30 10.78
CA ASN A 163 6.33 11.15 11.76
C ASN A 163 5.87 10.14 12.83
N LEU A 164 5.86 8.86 12.44
CA LEU A 164 5.45 7.72 13.29
C LEU A 164 6.23 7.67 14.62
N SER A 165 7.40 8.32 14.70
CA SER A 165 8.26 8.38 15.88
C SER A 165 8.06 9.60 16.79
N SER A 166 7.34 10.66 16.40
CA SER A 166 7.39 11.94 17.13
C SER A 166 6.05 12.54 17.55
N THR A 167 4.98 11.75 17.57
CA THR A 167 3.70 12.20 18.13
C THR A 167 3.31 11.32 19.31
N ASP A 168 2.97 11.96 20.44
CA ASP A 168 2.31 11.37 21.62
C ASP A 168 1.01 10.57 21.29
N TYR A 169 0.60 10.60 20.02
CA TYR A 169 -0.43 9.78 19.39
C TYR A 169 -0.02 8.31 19.17
N GLY A 170 1.29 7.98 19.24
CA GLY A 170 1.89 6.67 18.99
C GLY A 170 1.57 5.56 20.03
N LYS A 171 0.50 5.71 20.83
CA LYS A 171 0.05 4.70 21.80
C LYS A 171 -1.42 4.30 21.65
N ARG A 172 -2.10 4.69 20.57
CA ARG A 172 -3.42 4.15 20.28
C ARG A 172 -3.30 3.16 19.13
N ASN A 173 -3.20 1.87 19.46
CA ASN A 173 -3.87 0.86 18.65
C ASN A 173 -5.35 1.20 18.74
N ALA A 174 -5.81 2.16 17.93
CA ALA A 174 -7.21 2.50 17.86
C ALA A 174 -7.88 1.35 17.12
N TYR A 175 -8.16 0.30 17.88
CA TYR A 175 -9.00 -0.80 17.48
C TYR A 175 -10.42 -0.44 17.89
N SER A 176 -11.34 -0.61 16.95
CA SER A 176 -12.76 -0.61 17.22
C SER A 176 -13.36 -1.78 16.48
N GLU A 177 -13.94 -2.72 17.21
CA GLU A 177 -14.67 -3.85 16.64
C GLU A 177 -15.79 -3.36 15.72
N GLU A 178 -16.48 -2.29 16.12
CA GLU A 178 -17.50 -1.63 15.31
C GLU A 178 -16.93 -1.08 14.00
N HIS A 179 -15.74 -0.45 14.04
CA HIS A 179 -15.07 -0.01 12.81
C HIS A 179 -14.77 -1.19 11.89
N VAL A 180 -14.20 -2.28 12.43
CA VAL A 180 -13.84 -3.47 11.64
C VAL A 180 -15.08 -4.09 10.99
N VAL A 181 -16.15 -4.30 11.76
CA VAL A 181 -17.41 -4.88 11.24
C VAL A 181 -18.01 -3.99 10.13
N ASN A 182 -18.08 -2.69 10.37
CA ASN A 182 -18.65 -1.76 9.39
C ASN A 182 -17.75 -1.62 8.14
N GLU A 183 -16.44 -1.63 8.30
CA GLU A 183 -15.50 -1.54 7.18
C GLU A 183 -15.51 -2.82 6.33
N VAL A 184 -15.64 -4.00 6.96
CA VAL A 184 -15.87 -5.27 6.24
C VAL A 184 -17.13 -5.17 5.38
N GLN A 185 -18.24 -4.66 5.93
CA GLN A 185 -19.47 -4.47 5.16
C GLN A 185 -19.27 -3.51 3.99
N ARG A 186 -18.58 -2.38 4.20
CA ARG A 186 -18.26 -1.43 3.11
C ARG A 186 -17.40 -2.06 2.01
N VAL A 187 -16.46 -2.93 2.36
CA VAL A 187 -15.65 -3.67 1.37
C VAL A 187 -16.53 -4.62 0.55
N LEU A 188 -17.44 -5.33 1.21
CA LEU A 188 -18.39 -6.21 0.52
C LEU A 188 -19.35 -5.42 -0.40
N ASP A 189 -19.87 -4.30 0.08
CA ASP A 189 -20.79 -3.43 -0.68
C ASP A 189 -20.11 -2.75 -1.88
N SER A 190 -18.78 -2.57 -1.82
CA SER A 190 -18.01 -2.04 -2.94
C SER A 190 -17.97 -2.99 -4.16
N ARG A 191 -18.22 -4.29 -3.96
CA ARG A 191 -18.14 -5.29 -5.02
C ARG A 191 -19.26 -5.07 -6.04
N GLY A 192 -18.88 -4.69 -7.26
CA GLY A 192 -19.84 -4.39 -8.32
C GLY A 192 -20.60 -3.08 -8.12
N ALA A 193 -20.16 -2.22 -7.21
CA ALA A 193 -20.74 -0.90 -6.99
C ALA A 193 -20.55 0.02 -8.19
N SER A 194 -21.53 0.90 -8.44
CA SER A 194 -21.33 2.05 -9.33
C SER A 194 -20.27 2.99 -8.75
N ALA A 195 -19.69 3.86 -9.57
CA ALA A 195 -18.69 4.82 -9.10
C ALA A 195 -19.26 5.75 -8.03
N GLU A 196 -20.52 6.18 -8.17
CA GLU A 196 -21.21 7.03 -7.20
C GLU A 196 -21.46 6.30 -5.87
N HIS A 197 -21.79 5.01 -5.93
CA HIS A 197 -21.96 4.21 -4.72
C HIS A 197 -20.62 3.98 -4.03
N LEU A 198 -19.56 3.63 -4.76
CA LEU A 198 -18.22 3.54 -4.20
C LEU A 198 -17.79 4.87 -3.56
N GLY A 199 -18.04 6.00 -4.22
CA GLY A 199 -17.73 7.32 -3.68
C GLY A 199 -18.34 7.58 -2.30
N ARG A 200 -19.60 7.20 -2.11
CA ARG A 200 -20.25 7.26 -0.78
C ARG A 200 -19.57 6.35 0.24
N LEU A 201 -19.25 5.12 -0.12
CA LEU A 201 -18.53 4.18 0.75
C LEU A 201 -17.14 4.70 1.16
N LEU A 202 -16.43 5.38 0.26
CA LEU A 202 -15.14 6.01 0.57
C LEU A 202 -15.32 7.11 1.64
N ASN A 203 -16.34 7.96 1.51
CA ASN A 203 -16.63 9.03 2.46
C ASN A 203 -17.05 8.48 3.83
N GLU A 204 -17.85 7.42 3.86
CA GLU A 204 -18.23 6.71 5.09
C GLU A 204 -17.02 6.05 5.77
N SER A 205 -16.15 5.41 4.99
CA SER A 205 -14.90 4.82 5.47
C SER A 205 -14.00 5.91 6.09
N HIS A 206 -13.86 7.07 5.44
CA HIS A 206 -13.10 8.19 6.02
C HIS A 206 -13.72 8.70 7.33
N SER A 207 -15.04 8.91 7.36
CA SER A 207 -15.76 9.32 8.58
C SER A 207 -15.56 8.34 9.72
N SER A 208 -15.50 7.04 9.41
CA SER A 208 -15.20 5.99 10.38
C SER A 208 -13.77 6.10 10.93
N LEU A 209 -12.78 6.44 10.09
CA LEU A 209 -11.39 6.68 10.53
C LEU A 209 -11.23 7.93 11.40
N ILE A 210 -12.03 8.98 11.16
CA ILE A 210 -12.10 10.15 12.05
C ILE A 210 -12.60 9.71 13.42
N SER A 211 -13.70 8.97 13.48
CA SER A 211 -14.26 8.43 14.74
C SER A 211 -13.29 7.50 15.47
N LEU A 212 -12.48 6.74 14.72
CA LEU A 212 -11.42 5.89 15.26
C LEU A 212 -10.26 6.71 15.86
N GLY A 213 -10.13 7.99 15.50
CA GLY A 213 -9.08 8.87 15.99
C GLY A 213 -7.71 8.63 15.34
N VAL A 214 -7.70 8.11 14.11
CA VAL A 214 -6.48 7.85 13.32
C VAL A 214 -6.22 8.90 12.23
N SER A 215 -7.13 9.88 12.10
CA SER A 215 -6.98 11.04 11.21
C SER A 215 -6.48 12.29 11.95
N LEU A 216 -6.13 13.32 11.18
CA LEU A 216 -5.76 14.65 11.67
C LEU A 216 -6.75 15.68 11.13
N ALA A 217 -7.12 16.65 11.95
CA ALA A 217 -8.08 17.70 11.57
C ALA A 217 -7.68 18.47 10.30
N GLU A 218 -6.38 18.56 9.99
CA GLU A 218 -5.88 19.17 8.76
C GLU A 218 -6.18 18.32 7.52
N ILE A 219 -6.04 17.00 7.64
CA ILE A 219 -6.37 16.03 6.60
C ILE A 219 -7.89 15.99 6.40
N ASP A 220 -8.65 16.00 7.49
CA ASP A 220 -10.11 15.99 7.45
C ASP A 220 -10.63 17.21 6.67
N ARG A 221 -10.11 18.41 6.96
CA ARG A 221 -10.47 19.63 6.20
C ARG A 221 -10.10 19.55 4.71
N MET A 222 -8.97 18.93 4.36
CA MET A 222 -8.60 18.74 2.96
C MET A 222 -9.56 17.78 2.26
N ILE A 223 -9.94 16.69 2.92
CA ILE A 223 -10.86 15.70 2.38
C ILE A 223 -12.27 16.29 2.25
N ASP A 224 -12.75 17.00 3.26
CA ASP A 224 -14.03 17.73 3.20
C ASP A 224 -14.03 18.68 1.99
N GLY A 225 -12.95 19.45 1.81
CA GLY A 225 -12.79 20.34 0.65
C GLY A 225 -12.87 19.58 -0.68
N LEU A 226 -12.18 18.44 -0.80
CA LEU A 226 -12.21 17.60 -2.00
C LEU A 226 -13.60 17.01 -2.26
N GLN A 227 -14.29 16.52 -1.23
CA GLN A 227 -15.63 15.91 -1.35
C GLN A 227 -16.71 16.91 -1.80
N GLN A 228 -16.49 18.22 -1.62
CA GLN A 228 -17.41 19.27 -2.08
C GLN A 228 -17.09 19.79 -3.49
N MET A 229 -16.04 19.28 -4.15
CA MET A 229 -15.70 19.70 -5.51
C MET A 229 -16.58 19.03 -6.56
N ASP A 230 -17.01 19.81 -7.56
CA ASP A 230 -17.75 19.28 -8.70
C ASP A 230 -16.95 18.16 -9.40
N GLY A 231 -17.61 17.01 -9.60
CA GLY A 231 -17.04 15.83 -10.24
C GLY A 231 -16.22 14.92 -9.32
N VAL A 232 -16.03 15.26 -8.04
CA VAL A 232 -15.49 14.34 -7.03
C VAL A 232 -16.62 13.49 -6.46
N LEU A 233 -16.52 12.17 -6.64
CA LEU A 233 -17.52 11.22 -6.17
C LEU A 233 -17.30 10.80 -4.71
N GLY A 234 -16.04 10.77 -4.28
CA GLY A 234 -15.66 10.50 -2.91
C GLY A 234 -14.16 10.63 -2.68
N ALA A 235 -13.77 10.87 -1.43
CA ALA A 235 -12.38 10.98 -1.04
C ALA A 235 -12.15 10.43 0.37
N ARG A 236 -11.03 9.74 0.56
CA ARG A 236 -10.58 9.24 1.87
C ARG A 236 -9.07 9.26 2.00
N MET A 237 -8.58 9.38 3.23
CA MET A 237 -7.18 9.16 3.55
C MET A 237 -6.76 7.71 3.25
N MET A 238 -5.50 7.46 2.90
CA MET A 238 -4.99 6.10 2.63
C MET A 238 -3.83 5.71 3.57
N GLY A 239 -3.77 4.44 4.00
CA GLY A 239 -2.74 3.91 4.89
C GLY A 239 -2.96 4.24 6.36
N GLY A 240 -1.99 3.88 7.22
CA GLY A 240 -2.12 3.85 8.68
C GLY A 240 -2.30 5.16 9.46
N GLY A 241 -2.81 6.23 8.85
CA GLY A 241 -3.15 7.46 9.58
C GLY A 241 -2.15 8.62 9.47
N PHE A 242 -2.52 9.78 10.01
CA PHE A 242 -1.59 10.86 10.37
C PHE A 242 -0.74 11.48 9.24
N GLY A 243 -1.25 11.49 8.02
CA GLY A 243 -0.62 12.11 6.85
C GLY A 243 -0.65 11.21 5.62
N GLY A 244 0.06 11.65 4.57
CA GLY A 244 0.24 10.90 3.33
C GLY A 244 -0.78 11.24 2.23
N MET A 245 -1.09 10.26 1.39
CA MET A 245 -1.99 10.44 0.25
C MET A 245 -3.47 10.33 0.65
N ILE A 246 -4.28 11.08 -0.08
CA ILE A 246 -5.74 11.00 -0.11
C ILE A 246 -6.11 10.32 -1.43
N LEU A 247 -6.89 9.24 -1.35
CA LEU A 247 -7.52 8.61 -2.49
C LEU A 247 -8.77 9.41 -2.87
N VAL A 248 -8.86 9.84 -4.12
CA VAL A 248 -10.00 10.58 -4.65
C VAL A 248 -10.57 9.79 -5.83
N LEU A 249 -11.87 9.52 -5.80
CA LEU A 249 -12.62 8.95 -6.92
C LEU A 249 -13.33 10.09 -7.66
N VAL A 250 -13.14 10.16 -8.98
CA VAL A 250 -13.70 11.24 -9.82
C VAL A 250 -14.59 10.69 -10.93
N GLU A 251 -15.51 11.52 -11.42
CA GLU A 251 -16.43 11.18 -12.52
C GLU A 251 -15.71 10.96 -13.85
N ASN A 252 -14.63 11.70 -14.10
CA ASN A 252 -13.83 11.65 -15.33
C ASN A 252 -12.42 12.23 -15.11
N GLU A 253 -11.52 12.01 -16.09
CA GLU A 253 -10.10 12.40 -15.97
C GLU A 253 -9.87 13.91 -15.90
N GLU A 254 -10.82 14.75 -16.33
CA GLU A 254 -10.72 16.21 -16.35
C GLU A 254 -10.87 16.83 -14.95
N VAL A 255 -11.50 16.12 -14.01
CA VAL A 255 -11.62 16.55 -12.61
C VAL A 255 -10.25 16.51 -11.95
N LEU A 256 -9.80 17.59 -11.31
CA LEU A 256 -8.42 17.75 -10.79
C LEU A 256 -7.36 17.56 -11.92
N PRO A 257 -7.34 18.43 -12.95
CA PRO A 257 -6.57 18.19 -14.17
C PRO A 257 -5.05 18.19 -13.97
N SER A 258 -4.55 18.79 -12.89
CA SER A 258 -3.13 18.78 -12.54
C SER A 258 -2.66 17.46 -11.90
N ILE A 259 -3.58 16.55 -11.59
CA ILE A 259 -3.31 15.30 -10.88
C ILE A 259 -3.55 14.13 -11.84
N PRO A 260 -2.56 13.26 -12.08
CA PRO A 260 -2.71 12.14 -13.00
C PRO A 260 -3.66 11.08 -12.44
N VAL A 261 -4.30 10.34 -13.33
CA VAL A 261 -5.08 9.15 -12.99
C VAL A 261 -4.14 8.04 -12.52
N VAL A 262 -4.53 7.32 -11.48
CA VAL A 262 -3.82 6.14 -11.00
C VAL A 262 -4.06 4.99 -11.97
N VAL A 263 -2.99 4.45 -12.52
CA VAL A 263 -3.06 3.32 -13.45
C VAL A 263 -2.68 2.02 -12.75
N SER A 264 -3.58 1.04 -12.80
CA SER A 264 -3.32 -0.31 -12.29
C SER A 264 -2.16 -0.99 -13.02
N SER A 265 -1.28 -1.66 -12.27
CA SER A 265 -0.16 -2.47 -12.78
C SER A 265 -0.34 -3.96 -12.48
N GLY A 266 0.64 -4.76 -12.91
CA GLY A 266 0.77 -6.15 -12.44
C GLY A 266 1.40 -6.24 -11.04
N SER A 267 1.70 -7.47 -10.62
CA SER A 267 2.43 -7.78 -9.40
C SER A 267 3.93 -7.54 -9.53
N ALA A 268 4.63 -7.67 -8.40
CA ALA A 268 6.07 -7.71 -8.33
C ALA A 268 6.65 -8.83 -9.22
N HIS A 269 7.76 -8.54 -9.88
CA HIS A 269 8.49 -9.52 -10.69
C HIS A 269 9.97 -9.52 -10.36
N LEU A 270 10.57 -10.69 -10.55
CA LEU A 270 11.99 -10.95 -10.38
C LEU A 270 12.57 -11.35 -11.75
N GLU A 271 13.70 -10.76 -12.08
CA GLU A 271 14.47 -11.04 -13.29
C GLU A 271 15.86 -11.54 -12.89
N GLU A 272 16.34 -12.59 -13.55
CA GLU A 272 17.78 -12.92 -13.57
C GLU A 272 18.39 -12.21 -14.79
N VAL A 273 19.28 -11.26 -14.52
CA VAL A 273 19.93 -10.46 -15.56
C VAL A 273 21.18 -11.21 -16.00
N LEU A 274 21.24 -11.52 -17.30
CA LEU A 274 22.37 -12.18 -17.96
C LEU A 274 23.51 -11.21 -18.25
#